data_AF-A0A6V8N6I0-F1
#
_entry.id   AF-A0A6V8N6I0-F1
#
_cell.length_a   1.000
_cell.length_b   1.000
_cell.length_c   1.000
_cell.angle_alpha   90.00
_cell.angle_beta   90.00
_cell.angle_gamma   90.00
#
_symmetry.space_group_name_H-M   'P 1'
#
loop_
_entity.id
_entity.type
_entity.pdbx_description
1 polymer ?
#
loop_
_entity_poly.entity_id
_entity_poly.type
_entity_poly.pdbx_seq_one_letter_code
_entity_poly.pdbx_strand_id
1 'polypeptide(L)' 'MSKVNPFDLAYEQYQLLKAKLTSTGDPREKNQIFKRLLNLLAVMEFLTSLNKVP' A
#
# COMPACT_ATOMS: atom_id res chain seq x y z
N MET A 1 5.49 -23.63 1.52
CA MET A 1 5.43 -22.16 1.41
C MET A 1 3.97 -21.78 1.45
N SER A 2 3.49 -21.10 2.50
CA SER A 2 2.11 -20.62 2.54
C SER A 2 1.91 -19.66 1.36
N LYS A 3 0.79 -19.77 0.66
CA LYS A 3 0.44 -18.82 -0.41
C LYS A 3 0.33 -17.44 0.23
N VAL A 4 1.29 -16.57 -0.05
CA VAL A 4 1.22 -15.17 0.38
C VAL A 4 0.03 -14.55 -0.34
N ASN A 5 -0.94 -14.05 0.41
CA ASN A 5 -2.06 -13.32 -0.14
C ASN A 5 -1.55 -11.96 -0.65
N PRO A 6 -1.71 -11.64 -1.95
CA PRO A 6 -1.27 -10.37 -2.51
C PRO A 6 -1.86 -9.15 -1.80
N PHE A 7 -3.09 -9.27 -1.27
CA PHE A 7 -3.73 -8.20 -0.52
C PHE A 7 -3.01 -7.93 0.80
N ASP A 8 -2.68 -8.98 1.56
CA ASP A 8 -2.03 -8.86 2.86
C ASP A 8 -0.64 -8.22 2.70
N LEU A 9 0.08 -8.58 1.64
CA LEU A 9 1.37 -7.96 1.30
C LEU A 9 1.23 -6.47 0.96
N ALA A 10 0.23 -6.11 0.15
CA ALA A 10 -0.02 -4.71 -0.21
C ALA A 10 -0.44 -3.87 1.02
N TYR A 11 -1.25 -4.47 1.90
CA TYR A 11 -1.70 -3.84 3.14
C TYR A 11 -0.56 -3.60 4.12
N GLU A 12 0.34 -4.58 4.30
CA GLU A 12 1.53 -4.42 5.16
C GLU A 12 2.41 -3.27 4.66
N GLN A 13 2.70 -3.22 3.36
CA GLN A 13 3.48 -2.12 2.76
C GLN A 13 2.81 -0.76 2.91
N TYR A 14 1.48 -0.72 2.84
CA TYR A 14 0.72 0.50 3.08
C TYR A 14 0.90 1.02 4.51
N GLN A 15 0.82 0.14 5.53
CA GLN A 15 1.03 0.54 6.92
C GLN A 15 2.44 1.07 7.18
N LEU A 16 3.47 0.40 6.62
CA LEU A 16 4.86 0.83 6.74
C LEU A 16 5.09 2.22 6.13
N LEU A 17 4.55 2.47 4.93
CA LEU A 17 4.67 3.77 4.27
C LEU A 17 3.86 4.86 4.98
N LYS A 18 2.70 4.53 5.56
CA LYS A 18 1.89 5.47 6.34
C LYS A 18 2.64 5.92 7.59
N ALA A 19 3.26 4.99 8.33
CA ALA A 19 4.11 5.31 9.47
C ALA A 19 5.30 6.19 9.03
N LYS A 20 5.96 5.83 7.92
CA LYS A 20 7.08 6.60 7.38
C LYS A 20 6.68 8.03 6.96
N LEU A 21 5.48 8.21 6.40
CA LEU A 21 4.95 9.53 6.03
C LEU A 21 4.83 10.45 7.24
N THR A 22 4.40 9.91 8.37
CA THR A 22 4.24 10.66 9.62
C THR A 22 5.57 10.96 10.32
N SER A 23 6.59 10.13 10.11
CA SER A 23 7.88 10.26 10.79
C SER A 23 8.93 11.04 9.99
N THR A 24 8.81 11.14 8.67
CA THR A 24 9.81 11.87 7.86
C THR A 24 9.66 13.39 7.99
N GLY A 25 10.78 14.09 8.06
CA GLY A 25 10.86 15.56 8.02
C GLY A 25 11.08 16.12 6.61
N ASP A 26 11.46 15.30 5.63
CA ASP A 26 11.80 15.74 4.28
C ASP A 26 10.53 15.88 3.40
N PRO A 27 10.18 17.10 2.93
CA PRO A 27 9.02 17.31 2.05
C PRO A 27 9.09 16.54 0.73
N ARG A 28 10.30 16.32 0.18
CA ARG A 28 10.47 15.56 -1.07
C ARG A 28 10.16 14.10 -0.83
N GLU A 29 10.67 13.54 0.26
CA GLU A 29 10.38 12.17 0.66
C GLU A 29 8.88 12.00 1.00
N LYS A 30 8.26 12.96 1.71
CA LYS A 30 6.80 12.96 1.96
C LYS A 30 6.00 12.83 0.67
N ASN A 31 6.32 13.63 -0.35
CA ASN A 31 5.62 13.58 -1.62
C ASN A 31 5.79 12.23 -2.34
N GLN A 32 7.00 11.65 -2.29
CA GLN A 32 7.24 10.31 -2.85
C GLN A 32 6.46 9.22 -2.11
N ILE A 33 6.46 9.25 -0.78
CA ILE A 33 5.70 8.31 0.05
C ILE A 33 4.20 8.44 -0.23
N PHE A 34 3.68 9.68 -0.30
CA PHE A 34 2.27 9.93 -0.60
C PHE A 34 1.86 9.34 -1.95
N LYS A 35 2.65 9.53 -3.01
CA LYS A 35 2.40 8.90 -4.32
C LYS A 35 2.39 7.38 -4.25
N ARG A 36 3.31 6.77 -3.49
CA ARG A 36 3.35 5.31 -3.30
C ARG A 36 2.12 4.79 -2.54
N LEU A 37 1.63 5.54 -1.55
CA LEU A 37 0.40 5.19 -0.83
C LEU A 37 -0.83 5.22 -1.74
N LEU A 38 -0.94 6.21 -2.63
CA LEU A 38 -2.02 6.25 -3.63
C LEU A 38 -1.98 5.03 -4.56
N ASN A 39 -0.80 4.67 -5.05
CA ASN A 39 -0.63 3.49 -5.90
C ASN A 39 -1.01 2.20 -5.17
N LEU A 40 -0.63 2.06 -3.90
CA LEU A 40 -0.99 0.89 -3.10
C LEU A 40 -2.50 0.80 -2.84
N LEU A 41 -3.19 1.92 -2.63
CA LEU A 41 -4.65 1.95 -2.53
C LEU A 41 -5.30 1.40 -3.80
N ALA A 42 -4.88 1.88 -4.98
CA ALA A 42 -5.41 1.40 -6.25
C ALA A 42 -5.14 -0.11 -6.45
N VAL A 43 -3.97 -0.61 -6.04
CA VAL A 43 -3.65 -2.05 -6.07
C VAL A 43 -4.56 -2.84 -5.12
N MET A 44 -4.76 -2.38 -3.89
CA MET A 44 -5.65 -3.05 -2.94
C MET A 44 -7.11 -3.06 -3.43
N GLU A 45 -7.59 -1.98 -4.03
CA GLU A 45 -8.91 -1.91 -4.67
C GLU A 45 -9.04 -2.91 -5.82
N PHE A 46 -8.02 -2.99 -6.69
CA PHE A 46 -7.97 -3.97 -7.78
C PHE A 46 -7.95 -5.42 -7.27
N LEU A 47 -7.14 -5.74 -6.28
CA LEU A 47 -7.09 -7.08 -5.70
C LEU A 47 -8.43 -7.46 -5.04
N THR A 48 -9.08 -6.48 -4.41
CA THR A 48 -10.42 -6.66 -3.83
C THR A 48 -11.47 -6.90 -4.91
N SER A 49 -11.37 -6.24 -6.07
CA SER A 49 -12.34 -6.45 -7.17
C SER A 49 -12.18 -7.83 -7.82
N LEU A 50 -10.96 -8.38 -7.90
CA LEU A 50 -10.72 -9.75 -8.38
C LEU A 50 -11.36 -10.82 -7.46
N ASN A 51 -11.33 -10.61 -6.15
CA ASN A 51 -11.96 -11.52 -5.18
C ASN A 51 -13.49 -11.38 -5.10
N LYS A 52 -14.07 -10.39 -5.79
CA LYS A 52 -15.53 -10.18 -5.89
C LYS A 52 -16.14 -10.76 -7.17
N VAL A 53 -15.34 -11.42 -8.04
CA VAL A 53 -15.86 -12.13 -9.20
C VAL A 53 -16.50 -13.44 -8.70
N PRO A 54 -17.83 -13.61 -8.83
CA PRO A 54 -18.51 -14.86 -8.47
C PRO A 54 -18.10 -16.03 -9.36
#